data_AF-A0A4U9I096-F1
#
_entry.id   AF-A0A4U9I096-F1
#
_cell.length_a   1.000
_cell.length_b   1.000
_cell.length_c   1.000
_cell.angle_alpha   90.00
_cell.angle_beta   90.00
_cell.angle_gamma   90.00
#
_symmetry.space_group_name_H-M   'P 1'
#
loop_
_entity.id
_entity.type
_entity.pdbx_description
1 polymer ?
#
loop_
_entity_poly.entity_id
_entity_poly.type
_entity_poly.pdbx_seq_one_letter_code
_entity_poly.pdbx_strand_id
1 'polypeptide(L)'
;MNFCDSVHKEITMSHWNIAAAQYQPTHHYVDDHITHHLRFIAAAARQQCNLLLFPELSLTGPVLPDSQLPAPPTHQQLAPLHEAAQVCNLSVIAGVTVDENGQRQRGLAWFSPDQPQAIVYPHGAGACLESRHSGLTLVDTHADQPGIAPTPRCLPAVWR
;
A
#
# COMPACT_ATOMS: atom_id res chain seq x y z
N MET A 1 -27.71 -47.89 -12.02
CA MET A 1 -27.53 -46.93 -10.91
C MET A 1 -26.18 -46.27 -11.09
N ASN A 2 -26.13 -45.02 -11.57
CA ASN A 2 -24.89 -44.26 -11.64
C ASN A 2 -24.83 -43.33 -10.42
N PHE A 3 -23.83 -43.56 -9.56
CA PHE A 3 -23.43 -42.60 -8.53
C PHE A 3 -22.80 -41.40 -9.24
N CYS A 4 -23.52 -40.28 -9.28
CA CYS A 4 -22.94 -39.00 -9.65
C CYS A 4 -22.28 -38.41 -8.40
N ASP A 5 -20.98 -38.63 -8.27
CA ASP A 5 -20.13 -37.88 -7.33
C ASP A 5 -20.10 -36.41 -7.78
N SER A 6 -20.98 -35.61 -7.18
CA SER A 6 -20.91 -34.16 -7.26
C SER A 6 -19.82 -33.71 -6.29
N VAL A 7 -18.57 -33.72 -6.74
CA VAL A 7 -17.46 -33.06 -6.05
C VAL A 7 -17.78 -31.56 -6.04
N HIS A 8 -18.36 -31.11 -4.93
CA HIS A 8 -18.47 -29.70 -4.62
C HIS A 8 -17.04 -29.24 -4.38
N LYS A 9 -16.40 -28.70 -5.42
CA LYS A 9 -15.19 -27.91 -5.26
C LYS A 9 -15.61 -26.67 -4.49
N GLU A 10 -15.55 -26.75 -3.17
CA GLU A 10 -15.57 -25.59 -2.30
C GLU A 10 -14.35 -24.77 -2.73
N ILE A 11 -14.60 -23.78 -3.60
CA ILE A 11 -13.65 -22.73 -3.84
C ILE A 11 -13.64 -21.99 -2.51
N THR A 12 -12.72 -22.34 -1.62
CA THR A 12 -12.33 -21.46 -0.52
C THR A 12 -11.77 -20.21 -1.17
N MET A 13 -12.66 -19.31 -1.59
CA MET A 13 -12.33 -17.94 -1.92
C MET A 13 -11.70 -17.41 -0.65
N SER A 14 -10.40 -17.13 -0.68
CA SER A 14 -9.79 -16.31 0.35
C SER A 14 -10.59 -15.01 0.38
N HIS A 15 -11.44 -14.82 1.40
CA HIS A 15 -12.16 -13.57 1.57
C HIS A 15 -11.13 -12.52 1.96
N TRP A 16 -10.96 -11.55 1.07
CA TRP A 16 -10.03 -10.44 1.24
C TRP A 16 -10.80 -9.19 1.62
N ASN A 17 -10.54 -8.69 2.82
CA ASN A 17 -11.15 -7.48 3.34
C ASN A 17 -10.21 -6.30 3.12
N ILE A 18 -10.64 -5.34 2.32
CA ILE A 18 -9.88 -4.13 2.01
C ILE A 18 -10.58 -2.93 2.66
N ALA A 19 -9.82 -2.13 3.39
CA ALA A 19 -10.26 -0.85 3.94
C ALA A 19 -9.54 0.30 3.22
N ALA A 20 -10.24 1.41 3.04
CA ALA A 20 -9.66 2.67 2.59
C ALA A 20 -9.92 3.74 3.65
N ALA A 21 -8.86 4.39 4.12
CA ALA A 21 -8.96 5.51 5.04
C ALA A 21 -9.32 6.79 4.27
N GLN A 22 -10.33 7.50 4.75
CA GLN A 22 -10.73 8.80 4.23
C GLN A 22 -10.87 9.80 5.38
N TYR A 23 -10.17 10.91 5.29
CA TYR A 23 -10.15 11.98 6.28
C TYR A 23 -9.63 13.27 5.66
N GLN A 24 -9.84 14.39 6.36
CA GLN A 24 -9.30 15.68 5.95
C GLN A 24 -7.84 15.84 6.42
N PRO A 25 -6.91 16.33 5.58
CA PRO A 25 -5.56 16.65 6.01
C PRO A 25 -5.63 17.71 7.12
N THR A 26 -5.22 17.35 8.33
CA THR A 26 -5.41 18.16 9.54
C THR A 26 -4.11 18.47 10.26
N HIS A 27 -3.04 17.74 9.97
CA HIS A 27 -1.78 17.84 10.69
C HIS A 27 -0.65 18.38 9.82
N HIS A 28 0.30 19.05 10.46
CA HIS A 28 1.44 19.69 9.79
C HIS A 28 2.75 18.91 10.00
N TYR A 29 2.79 17.95 10.92
CA TYR A 29 3.98 17.19 11.26
C TYR A 29 3.80 15.71 10.96
N VAL A 30 4.90 15.06 10.53
CA VAL A 30 4.94 13.63 10.22
C VAL A 30 4.46 12.78 11.40
N ASP A 31 4.89 13.09 12.62
CA ASP A 31 4.56 12.30 13.81
C ASP A 31 3.04 12.30 14.13
N ASP A 32 2.36 13.40 13.82
CA ASP A 32 0.91 13.49 13.93
C ASP A 32 0.22 12.62 12.87
N HIS A 33 0.75 12.61 11.64
CA HIS A 33 0.27 11.71 10.58
C HIS A 33 0.45 10.24 10.99
N ILE A 34 1.61 9.86 11.54
CA ILE A 34 1.85 8.50 12.06
C ILE A 34 0.80 8.13 13.12
N THR A 35 0.57 9.02 14.09
CA THR A 35 -0.43 8.80 15.14
C THR A 35 -1.83 8.62 14.57
N HIS A 36 -2.17 9.39 13.53
CA HIS A 36 -3.46 9.27 12.85
C HIS A 36 -3.60 7.93 12.12
N HIS A 37 -2.58 7.51 11.38
CA HIS A 37 -2.56 6.22 10.67
C HIS A 37 -2.66 5.03 11.62
N LEU A 38 -1.99 5.07 12.77
CA LEU A 38 -2.07 4.02 13.79
C LEU A 38 -3.51 3.80 14.28
N ARG A 39 -4.31 4.87 14.41
CA ARG A 39 -5.72 4.75 14.77
C ARG A 39 -6.54 4.02 13.71
N PHE A 40 -6.27 4.28 12.43
CA PHE A 40 -6.93 3.56 11.32
C PHE A 40 -6.47 2.11 11.22
N ILE A 41 -5.19 1.83 11.45
CA ILE A 41 -4.66 0.46 11.50
C ILE A 41 -5.37 -0.34 12.58
N ALA A 42 -5.48 0.22 13.79
CA ALA A 42 -6.21 -0.42 14.88
C ALA A 42 -7.70 -0.66 14.54
N ALA A 43 -8.35 0.29 13.86
CA ALA A 43 -9.73 0.14 13.42
C ALA A 43 -9.89 -0.94 12.34
N ALA A 44 -8.99 -0.97 11.34
CA ALA A 44 -8.98 -1.97 10.27
C ALA A 44 -8.68 -3.38 10.81
N ALA A 45 -7.76 -3.50 11.77
CA ALA A 45 -7.47 -4.76 12.44
C ALA A 45 -8.71 -5.33 13.16
N ARG A 46 -9.50 -4.47 13.81
CA ARG A 46 -10.77 -4.89 14.46
C ARG A 46 -11.82 -5.37 13.47
N GLN A 47 -11.76 -4.93 12.22
CA GLN A 47 -12.63 -5.37 11.13
C GLN A 47 -12.03 -6.55 10.34
N GLN A 48 -10.92 -7.11 10.80
CA GLN A 48 -10.21 -8.22 10.15
C GLN A 48 -9.87 -7.90 8.68
N CYS A 49 -9.43 -6.66 8.42
CA CYS A 49 -8.93 -6.27 7.12
C CYS A 49 -7.57 -6.92 6.83
N ASN A 50 -7.34 -7.26 5.55
CA ASN A 50 -6.05 -7.73 5.05
C ASN A 50 -5.21 -6.58 4.49
N LEU A 51 -5.88 -5.53 3.97
CA LEU A 51 -5.25 -4.37 3.37
C LEU A 51 -5.92 -3.08 3.85
N LEU A 52 -5.11 -2.09 4.20
CA LEU A 52 -5.53 -0.72 4.47
C LEU A 52 -4.83 0.26 3.53
N LEU A 53 -5.63 0.99 2.75
CA LEU A 53 -5.17 2.02 1.82
C LEU A 53 -5.34 3.40 2.44
N PHE A 54 -4.31 4.24 2.36
CA PHE A 54 -4.38 5.65 2.74
C PHE A 54 -4.30 6.58 1.51
N PRO A 55 -4.79 7.81 1.63
CA PRO A 55 -4.72 8.80 0.56
C PRO A 55 -3.29 9.14 0.12
N GLU A 56 -3.19 9.80 -1.03
CA GLU A 56 -1.92 10.35 -1.53
C GLU A 56 -1.32 11.36 -0.53
N LEU A 57 0.00 11.32 -0.36
CA LEU A 57 0.76 12.16 0.59
C LEU A 57 0.26 12.10 2.05
N SER A 58 -0.48 11.05 2.41
CA SER A 58 -1.03 10.89 3.77
C SER A 58 0.01 10.96 4.89
N LEU A 59 1.24 10.49 4.65
CA LEU A 59 2.32 10.46 5.65
C LEU A 59 3.12 11.76 5.75
N THR A 60 3.21 12.51 4.65
CA THR A 60 4.04 13.71 4.58
C THR A 60 3.24 15.01 4.59
N GLY A 61 1.93 14.91 4.35
CA GLY A 61 1.03 16.05 4.31
C GLY A 61 0.91 16.68 2.92
N PRO A 62 0.02 17.67 2.76
CA PRO A 62 -0.24 18.31 1.48
C PRO A 62 0.99 19.05 0.93
N VAL A 63 0.94 19.34 -0.37
CA VAL A 63 1.94 20.17 -1.05
C VAL A 63 2.03 21.54 -0.34
N LEU A 64 3.26 22.01 -0.12
CA LEU A 64 3.53 23.31 0.49
C LEU A 64 3.10 24.46 -0.44
N PRO A 65 2.88 25.69 0.08
CA PRO A 65 2.39 26.83 -0.71
C PRO A 65 3.21 27.12 -1.98
N ASP A 66 4.52 26.85 -1.95
CA ASP A 66 5.44 27.05 -3.08
C ASP A 66 5.40 25.92 -4.12
N SER A 67 4.34 25.10 -4.13
CA SER A 67 4.23 23.88 -4.94
C SER A 67 5.32 22.84 -4.68
N GLN A 68 6.02 22.97 -3.54
CA GLN A 68 7.07 22.04 -3.12
C GLN A 68 6.49 20.89 -2.31
N LEU A 69 7.00 19.69 -2.54
CA LEU A 69 6.66 18.55 -1.70
C LEU A 69 7.43 18.61 -0.36
N PRO A 70 6.78 18.19 0.75
CA PRO A 70 7.43 18.06 2.05
C PRO A 70 8.61 17.09 2.00
N ALA A 71 9.50 17.14 3.01
CA ALA A 71 10.62 16.21 3.06
C ALA A 71 10.13 14.75 3.22
N PRO A 72 10.82 13.76 2.64
CA PRO A 72 10.50 12.36 2.88
C PRO A 72 10.69 12.02 4.37
N PRO A 73 9.82 11.17 4.94
CA PRO A 73 9.96 10.75 6.33
C PRO A 73 11.16 9.82 6.48
N THR A 74 11.83 9.90 7.62
CA THR A 74 12.97 9.02 7.91
C THR A 74 12.49 7.60 8.24
N HIS A 75 13.37 6.61 8.07
CA HIS A 75 13.05 5.22 8.44
C HIS A 75 12.62 5.08 9.91
N GLN A 76 13.19 5.88 10.81
CA GLN A 76 12.82 5.89 12.22
C GLN A 76 11.40 6.38 12.46
N GLN A 77 10.92 7.37 11.68
CA GLN A 77 9.55 7.88 11.79
C GLN A 77 8.52 6.87 11.26
N LEU A 78 8.92 6.02 10.32
CA LEU A 78 8.05 4.99 9.75
C LEU A 78 7.99 3.71 10.59
N ALA A 79 8.94 3.50 11.49
CA ALA A 79 9.02 2.29 12.33
C ALA A 79 7.72 1.95 13.09
N PRO A 80 6.99 2.92 13.70
CA PRO A 80 5.74 2.61 14.40
C PRO A 80 4.65 2.02 13.49
N LEU A 81 4.57 2.47 12.22
CA LEU A 81 3.60 1.92 11.26
C LEU A 81 3.96 0.51 10.84
N HIS A 82 5.26 0.26 10.69
CA HIS A 82 5.79 -1.05 10.39
C HIS A 82 5.49 -2.03 11.52
N GLU A 83 5.81 -1.68 12.76
CA GLU A 83 5.48 -2.49 13.95
C GLU A 83 3.98 -2.77 14.06
N ALA A 84 3.13 -1.76 13.81
CA ALA A 84 1.68 -1.94 13.84
C ALA A 84 1.17 -2.87 12.72
N ALA A 85 1.73 -2.78 11.51
CA ALA A 85 1.41 -3.67 10.40
C ALA A 85 1.76 -5.13 10.74
N GLN A 86 2.92 -5.36 11.38
CA GLN A 86 3.35 -6.68 11.83
C GLN A 86 2.45 -7.23 12.94
N VAL A 87 2.20 -6.46 13.99
CA VAL A 87 1.39 -6.88 15.14
C VAL A 87 -0.06 -7.20 14.72
N CYS A 88 -0.62 -6.43 13.80
CA CYS A 88 -1.99 -6.63 13.32
C CYS A 88 -2.10 -7.62 12.16
N ASN A 89 -0.99 -8.15 11.64
CA ASN A 89 -0.93 -8.93 10.41
C ASN A 89 -1.70 -8.27 9.25
N LEU A 90 -1.48 -6.96 9.08
CA LEU A 90 -2.21 -6.09 8.16
C LEU A 90 -1.23 -5.47 7.16
N SER A 91 -1.51 -5.58 5.87
CA SER A 91 -0.77 -4.80 4.87
C SER A 91 -1.28 -3.37 4.83
N VAL A 92 -0.37 -2.39 4.86
CA VAL A 92 -0.72 -0.97 4.84
C VAL A 92 -0.03 -0.31 3.65
N ILE A 93 -0.79 0.49 2.91
CA ILE A 93 -0.28 1.28 1.79
C ILE A 93 -0.60 2.73 2.07
N ALA A 94 0.44 3.57 2.05
CA ALA A 94 0.29 4.99 2.35
C ALA A 94 1.04 5.87 1.37
N GLY A 95 0.40 6.96 0.94
CA GLY A 95 1.05 7.98 0.12
C GLY A 95 2.11 8.72 0.91
N VAL A 96 3.28 8.91 0.30
CA VAL A 96 4.47 9.51 0.92
C VAL A 96 5.19 10.40 -0.09
N THR A 97 6.04 11.31 0.37
CA THR A 97 7.03 11.96 -0.49
C THR A 97 8.30 11.11 -0.53
N VAL A 98 8.87 10.98 -1.72
CA VAL A 98 10.13 10.28 -1.95
C VAL A 98 11.13 11.23 -2.59
N ASP A 99 12.41 11.00 -2.34
CA ASP A 99 13.49 11.73 -2.98
C ASP A 99 14.20 10.78 -3.95
N GLU A 100 14.18 11.12 -5.23
CA GLU A 100 14.90 10.40 -6.27
C GLU A 100 15.80 11.40 -7.00
N ASN A 101 17.11 11.15 -7.01
CA ASN A 101 18.10 12.03 -7.64
C ASN A 101 18.06 13.49 -7.17
N GLY A 102 17.69 13.74 -5.90
CA GLY A 102 17.59 15.10 -5.35
C GLY A 102 16.31 15.83 -5.77
N GLN A 103 15.37 15.14 -6.42
CA GLN A 103 14.06 15.65 -6.76
C GLN A 103 13.00 14.97 -5.90
N ARG A 104 12.22 15.79 -5.21
CA ARG A 104 11.08 15.31 -4.43
C ARG A 104 9.93 15.02 -5.36
N GLN A 105 9.37 13.83 -5.23
CA GLN A 105 8.18 13.41 -5.97
C GLN A 105 7.23 12.66 -5.06
N ARG A 106 5.99 12.48 -5.53
CA ARG A 106 5.02 11.63 -4.84
C ARG A 106 5.49 10.18 -4.92
N GLY A 107 5.08 9.39 -3.96
CA GLY A 107 5.33 7.97 -3.94
C GLY A 107 4.39 7.25 -3.00
N LEU A 108 4.67 5.97 -2.84
CA LEU A 108 3.87 5.04 -2.09
C LEU A 108 4.78 4.25 -1.15
N ALA A 109 4.46 4.27 0.13
CA ALA A 109 5.07 3.40 1.12
C ALA A 109 4.16 2.19 1.35
N TRP A 110 4.72 1.01 1.19
CA TRP A 110 4.07 -0.26 1.49
C TRP A 110 4.71 -0.87 2.74
N PHE A 111 3.86 -1.17 3.72
CA PHE A 111 4.20 -1.90 4.93
C PHE A 111 3.53 -3.26 4.84
N SER A 112 4.34 -4.31 4.84
CA SER A 112 3.88 -5.69 4.88
C SER A 112 4.28 -6.31 6.21
N PRO A 113 3.43 -7.17 6.82
CA PRO A 113 3.79 -7.89 8.03
C PRO A 113 5.03 -8.78 7.86
N ASP A 114 5.28 -9.27 6.64
CA ASP A 114 6.37 -10.20 6.34
C ASP A 114 7.69 -9.49 5.98
N GLN A 115 7.64 -8.18 5.72
CA GLN A 115 8.83 -7.42 5.34
C GLN A 115 9.46 -6.80 6.58
N PRO A 116 10.80 -6.67 6.67
CA PRO A 116 11.47 -6.06 7.81
C PRO A 116 11.46 -4.53 7.78
N GLN A 117 11.15 -3.93 6.62
CA GLN A 117 11.15 -2.48 6.41
C GLN A 117 10.04 -2.07 5.45
N ALA A 118 9.68 -0.79 5.47
CA ALA A 118 8.76 -0.21 4.51
C ALA A 118 9.41 -0.17 3.12
N ILE A 119 8.69 -0.62 2.10
CA ILE A 119 9.14 -0.52 0.71
C ILE A 119 8.52 0.73 0.11
N VAL A 120 9.34 1.59 -0.47
CA VAL A 120 8.93 2.90 -0.97
C VAL A 120 9.10 2.95 -2.48
N TYR A 121 8.04 3.34 -3.18
CA TYR A 121 7.98 3.39 -4.64
C TYR A 121 7.75 4.83 -5.11
N PRO A 122 8.57 5.37 -6.02
CA PRO A 122 8.29 6.65 -6.66
C PRO A 122 7.06 6.55 -7.58
N HIS A 123 6.35 7.67 -7.71
CA HIS A 123 5.21 7.77 -8.62
C HIS A 123 5.65 7.50 -10.06
N GLY A 124 4.98 6.56 -10.73
CA GLY A 124 5.33 6.15 -12.10
C GLY A 124 6.13 4.86 -12.22
N ALA A 125 6.59 4.26 -11.11
CA ALA A 125 7.34 2.99 -11.10
C ALA A 125 6.49 1.73 -11.41
N GLY A 126 5.19 1.87 -11.72
CA GLY A 126 4.35 0.75 -12.14
C GLY A 126 4.23 -0.36 -11.08
N ALA A 127 3.78 0.02 -9.88
CA ALA A 127 3.50 -0.92 -8.80
C ALA A 127 2.11 -1.58 -8.97
N CYS A 128 2.08 -2.90 -9.16
CA CYS A 128 0.84 -3.68 -9.22
C CYS A 128 0.67 -4.53 -7.95
N LEU A 129 -0.52 -4.53 -7.36
CA LEU A 129 -0.85 -5.43 -6.25
C LEU A 129 -1.28 -6.79 -6.79
N GLU A 130 -0.51 -7.83 -6.46
CA GLU A 130 -0.86 -9.21 -6.76
C GLU A 130 -1.24 -9.94 -5.47
N SER A 131 -2.39 -10.62 -5.49
CA SER A 131 -2.83 -11.49 -4.40
C SER A 131 -2.23 -12.88 -4.60
N ARG A 132 -1.23 -13.26 -3.79
CA ARG A 132 -0.71 -14.64 -3.77
C ARG A 132 -1.37 -15.41 -2.64
N HIS A 133 -1.36 -16.74 -2.74
CA HIS A 133 -2.02 -17.69 -1.82
C HIS A 133 -1.70 -17.52 -0.31
N SER A 134 -0.77 -16.65 0.07
CA SER A 134 -0.40 -16.36 1.47
C SER A 134 -0.22 -14.86 1.78
N GLY A 135 -0.54 -13.92 0.87
CA GLY A 135 -0.38 -12.48 1.15
C GLY A 135 -0.38 -11.57 -0.08
N LEU A 136 -0.28 -10.26 0.18
CA LEU A 136 -0.06 -9.23 -0.85
C LEU A 136 1.40 -9.19 -1.26
N THR A 137 1.65 -9.16 -2.56
CA THR A 137 2.95 -8.78 -3.10
C THR A 137 2.76 -7.60 -4.04
N LEU A 138 3.51 -6.53 -3.81
CA LEU A 138 3.63 -5.47 -4.80
C LEU A 138 4.66 -5.91 -5.85
N VAL A 139 4.18 -6.12 -7.07
CA VAL A 139 5.02 -6.43 -8.22
C VAL A 139 5.49 -5.12 -8.82
N ASP A 140 6.81 -4.92 -8.79
CA ASP A 140 7.48 -3.88 -9.55
C ASP A 140 7.55 -4.33 -11.02
N THR A 141 6.87 -3.60 -11.91
CA THR A 141 6.92 -3.89 -13.36
C THR A 141 8.22 -3.47 -14.03
N HIS A 142 9.14 -2.83 -13.29
CA HIS A 142 10.44 -2.37 -13.76
C HIS A 142 11.65 -3.16 -13.23
N ALA A 143 11.47 -4.09 -12.29
CA ALA A 143 12.60 -4.77 -11.65
C ALA A 143 13.29 -5.87 -12.50
N ASP A 144 12.76 -6.23 -13.68
CA ASP A 144 13.47 -7.14 -14.58
C ASP A 144 13.03 -6.93 -16.04
N GLN A 145 13.87 -6.25 -16.84
CA GLN A 145 13.83 -6.37 -18.29
C GLN A 145 15.15 -6.97 -18.79
N PRO A 146 15.24 -8.28 -19.02
CA PRO A 146 15.90 -8.76 -20.22
C PRO A 146 14.90 -8.58 -21.37
N GLY A 147 15.23 -7.70 -22.31
CA GLY A 147 14.33 -7.17 -23.32
C GLY A 147 13.37 -8.19 -23.94
N ILE A 148 12.07 -7.98 -23.70
CA ILE A 148 11.00 -8.49 -24.54
C ILE A 148 10.01 -7.34 -24.75
N ALA A 149 9.77 -7.04 -26.03
CA ALA A 149 8.89 -5.98 -26.52
C ALA A 149 7.47 -6.04 -25.90
N PRO A 150 6.76 -4.90 -25.84
CA PRO A 150 5.54 -4.76 -25.05
C PRO A 150 4.38 -5.50 -25.72
N THR A 151 3.68 -6.34 -24.98
CA THR A 151 2.29 -6.68 -25.30
C THR A 151 1.39 -5.98 -24.27
N PRO A 152 0.53 -5.04 -24.71
CA PRO A 152 -0.24 -4.23 -23.78
C PRO A 152 -1.49 -5.00 -23.36
N ARG A 153 -1.61 -5.35 -22.08
CA ARG A 153 -2.94 -5.68 -21.53
C ARG A 153 -3.06 -5.41 -20.03
N CYS A 154 -2.85 -4.16 -19.64
CA CYS A 154 -3.53 -3.60 -18.48
C CYS A 154 -4.25 -2.33 -18.96
N LEU A 155 -5.57 -2.42 -19.09
CA LEU A 155 -6.43 -1.28 -19.38
C LEU A 155 -6.34 -0.29 -18.21
N PRO A 156 -6.22 1.03 -18.46
CA PRO A 156 -6.30 2.01 -17.39
C PRO A 156 -7.71 1.98 -16.79
N ALA A 157 -7.79 1.79 -15.48
CA ALA A 157 -9.02 2.00 -14.73
C ALA A 157 -9.34 3.51 -14.77
N VAL A 158 -10.23 3.88 -15.69
CA VAL A 158 -10.86 5.21 -15.71
C VAL A 158 -11.86 5.23 -14.57
N TRP A 159 -11.50 5.89 -13.47
CA TRP A 159 -12.48 6.29 -12.46
C TRP A 159 -13.31 7.41 -13.07
N ARG A 160 -14.61 7.14 -13.28
CA ARG A 160 -15.62 8.16 -13.63
C ARG A 160 -16.20 8.77 -12.38
#